data_AF-A0A8G2BYM6-F1
#
_entry.id   AF-A0A8G2BYM6-F1
#
_cell.length_a   1.000
_cell.length_b   1.000
_cell.length_c   1.000
_cell.angle_alpha   90.00
_cell.angle_beta   90.00
_cell.angle_gamma   90.00
#
_symmetry.space_group_name_H-M   'P 1'
#
loop_
_entity.id
_entity.type
_entity.pdbx_description
1 polymer ?
#
loop_
_entity_poly.entity_id
_entity_poly.type
_entity_poly.pdbx_seq_one_letter_code
_entity_poly.pdbx_strand_id
1 'polypeptide(L)'
;MLFRFLILSDEVDDFKREIKIDSEATFLDLHNAILDSVGYTKDQMCSFFICDDDWSKKTEITLVEMDTSSEVDSYIMEETPLEELLEDEHQKLLFVFDYMTERAFFMELREIVPGKDLDKPVCSKSIGMPPAQVISFDEFETKNNSTEIGEDFYGDSEYDIDELDKEGFEGLGEGPMDNPYDDEKF
;
A
#
# COMPACT_ATOMS: atom_id res chain seq x y z
N MET A 1 -11.45 -20.62 16.66
CA MET A 1 -11.85 -19.50 17.58
C MET A 1 -12.47 -18.41 16.73
N LEU A 2 -13.34 -17.55 17.26
CA LEU A 2 -13.98 -16.52 16.43
C LEU A 2 -13.28 -15.17 16.56
N PHE A 3 -12.73 -14.67 15.45
CA PHE A 3 -12.18 -13.33 15.35
C PHE A 3 -13.25 -12.34 14.87
N ARG A 4 -13.22 -11.13 15.43
CA ARG A 4 -14.01 -9.99 14.96
C ARG A 4 -13.10 -8.82 14.60
N PHE A 5 -13.07 -8.49 13.32
CA PHE A 5 -12.37 -7.31 12.81
C PHE A 5 -13.30 -6.11 12.72
N LEU A 6 -12.79 -4.95 13.13
CA LEU A 6 -13.32 -3.65 12.74
C LEU A 6 -12.48 -3.10 11.59
N ILE A 7 -13.14 -2.58 10.56
CA ILE A 7 -12.50 -2.04 9.36
C ILE A 7 -13.02 -0.62 9.15
N LEU A 8 -12.10 0.31 8.96
CA LEU A 8 -12.33 1.74 8.76
C LEU A 8 -11.57 2.21 7.51
N SER A 9 -11.96 3.36 6.98
CA SER A 9 -11.30 4.05 5.88
C SER A 9 -11.07 5.49 6.33
N ASP A 10 -9.91 6.03 6.01
CA ASP A 10 -9.55 7.43 6.19
C ASP A 10 -10.10 8.33 5.06
N GLU A 11 -10.47 7.75 3.91
CA GLU A 11 -11.01 8.49 2.77
C GLU A 11 -12.51 8.78 2.87
N VAL A 12 -13.27 7.94 3.58
CA VAL A 12 -14.72 8.03 3.66
C VAL A 12 -15.16 8.07 5.12
N ASP A 13 -15.57 9.26 5.55
CA ASP A 13 -16.20 9.46 6.84
C ASP A 13 -17.39 8.50 7.03
N ASP A 14 -17.55 7.99 8.25
CA ASP A 14 -18.57 7.02 8.65
C ASP A 14 -18.51 5.63 7.96
N PHE A 15 -17.47 5.34 7.15
CA PHE A 15 -17.28 3.98 6.65
C PHE A 15 -16.87 3.03 7.78
N LYS A 16 -17.64 1.95 7.92
CA LYS A 16 -17.37 0.90 8.89
C LYS A 16 -17.83 -0.46 8.40
N ARG A 17 -16.94 -1.45 8.46
CA ARG A 17 -17.29 -2.88 8.33
C ARG A 17 -16.91 -3.61 9.61
N GLU A 18 -17.73 -4.58 10.00
CA GLU A 18 -17.36 -5.54 11.04
C GLU A 18 -17.42 -6.96 10.46
N ILE A 19 -16.28 -7.61 10.30
CA ILE A 19 -16.17 -8.96 9.75
C ILE A 19 -15.90 -9.94 10.90
N LYS A 20 -16.67 -11.02 10.92
CA LYS A 20 -16.45 -12.16 11.79
C LYS A 20 -15.95 -13.33 10.98
N ILE A 21 -14.90 -13.99 11.44
CA ILE A 21 -14.23 -15.06 10.71
C ILE A 21 -13.58 -16.01 11.72
N ASP A 22 -13.43 -17.27 11.33
CA ASP A 22 -12.70 -18.24 12.14
C ASP A 22 -11.21 -17.91 12.19
N SER A 23 -10.56 -18.21 13.31
CA SER A 23 -9.12 -18.03 13.52
C SER A 23 -8.30 -18.98 12.66
N GLU A 24 -8.85 -20.17 12.36
CA GLU A 24 -8.24 -21.17 11.48
C GLU A 24 -8.44 -20.83 9.98
N ALA A 25 -9.25 -19.82 9.64
CA ALA A 25 -9.42 -19.38 8.27
C ALA A 25 -8.15 -18.67 7.75
N THR A 26 -7.98 -18.64 6.43
CA THR A 26 -6.81 -18.03 5.80
C THR A 26 -6.94 -16.51 5.69
N PHE A 27 -5.81 -15.82 5.52
CA PHE A 27 -5.84 -14.40 5.12
C PHE A 27 -6.55 -14.21 3.77
N LEU A 28 -6.55 -15.21 2.87
CA LEU A 28 -7.31 -15.17 1.62
C LEU A 28 -8.82 -15.18 1.86
N ASP A 29 -9.31 -15.93 2.83
CA ASP A 29 -10.73 -15.91 3.23
C ASP A 29 -11.13 -14.54 3.77
N LEU A 30 -10.26 -13.91 4.57
CA LEU A 30 -10.47 -12.55 5.05
C LEU A 30 -10.46 -11.53 3.91
N HIS A 31 -9.48 -11.60 3.00
CA HIS A 31 -9.42 -10.78 1.78
C HIS A 31 -10.73 -10.87 1.00
N ASN A 32 -11.19 -12.09 0.72
CA ASN A 32 -12.44 -12.33 0.01
C ASN A 32 -13.63 -11.71 0.73
N ALA A 33 -13.72 -11.89 2.04
CA ALA A 33 -14.79 -11.34 2.87
C ALA A 33 -14.82 -9.80 2.84
N ILE A 34 -13.65 -9.16 2.86
CA ILE A 34 -13.52 -7.71 2.75
C ILE A 34 -14.05 -7.25 1.40
N LEU A 35 -13.48 -7.76 0.30
CA LEU A 35 -13.85 -7.35 -1.05
C LEU A 35 -15.34 -7.57 -1.34
N ASP A 36 -15.88 -8.73 -0.94
CA ASP A 36 -17.29 -9.03 -1.11
C ASP A 36 -18.18 -8.09 -0.28
N SER A 37 -17.72 -7.61 0.88
CA SER A 37 -18.46 -6.65 1.73
C SER A 37 -18.46 -5.21 1.21
N VAL A 38 -17.52 -4.88 0.33
CA VAL A 38 -17.41 -3.54 -0.30
C VAL A 38 -17.76 -3.56 -1.79
N GLY A 39 -18.03 -4.73 -2.37
CA GLY A 39 -18.40 -4.87 -3.78
C GLY A 39 -17.23 -4.66 -4.74
N TYR A 40 -16.02 -4.93 -4.29
CA TYR A 40 -14.80 -4.81 -5.09
C TYR A 40 -14.57 -6.07 -5.94
N THR A 41 -13.87 -5.91 -7.05
CA THR A 41 -13.37 -7.02 -7.87
C THR A 41 -12.12 -7.63 -7.24
N LYS A 42 -11.82 -8.89 -7.58
CA LYS A 42 -10.72 -9.68 -6.97
C LYS A 42 -9.48 -9.77 -7.86
N ASP A 43 -9.36 -8.86 -8.81
CA ASP A 43 -8.31 -8.81 -9.83
C ASP A 43 -7.18 -7.83 -9.50
N GLN A 44 -7.33 -7.05 -8.43
CA GLN A 44 -6.33 -6.10 -7.96
C GLN A 44 -5.35 -6.75 -6.97
N MET A 45 -4.09 -6.34 -7.05
CA MET A 45 -3.06 -6.77 -6.10
C MET A 45 -3.33 -6.12 -4.74
N CYS A 46 -3.50 -6.95 -3.71
CA CYS A 46 -3.78 -6.51 -2.35
C CYS A 46 -2.80 -7.20 -1.39
N SER A 47 -2.52 -6.55 -0.25
CA SER A 47 -1.75 -7.14 0.84
C SER A 47 -2.26 -6.72 2.21
N PHE A 48 -2.07 -7.61 3.18
CA PHE A 48 -2.20 -7.24 4.59
C PHE A 48 -0.85 -6.85 5.15
N PHE A 49 -0.84 -5.86 6.04
CA PHE A 49 0.31 -5.55 6.87
C PHE A 49 -0.11 -5.64 8.32
N ILE A 50 0.64 -6.39 9.12
CA ILE A 50 0.54 -6.32 10.57
C ILE A 50 1.33 -5.11 11.03
N CYS A 51 0.70 -4.30 11.87
CA CYS A 51 1.23 -3.02 12.32
C CYS A 51 1.56 -3.02 13.80
N ASP A 52 2.45 -2.11 14.20
CA ASP A 52 2.59 -1.72 15.61
C ASP A 52 1.51 -0.70 16.03
N ASP A 53 1.59 -0.26 17.29
CA ASP A 53 0.64 0.70 17.87
C ASP A 53 0.61 2.05 17.13
N ASP A 54 1.65 2.41 16.38
CA ASP A 54 1.74 3.65 15.60
C ASP A 54 1.34 3.45 14.13
N TRP A 55 0.72 2.31 13.78
CA TRP A 55 0.36 1.93 12.41
C TRP A 55 1.56 1.71 11.47
N SER A 56 2.76 1.51 12.01
CA SER A 56 3.94 1.22 11.20
C SER A 56 3.90 -0.23 10.71
N LYS A 57 4.05 -0.43 9.40
CA LYS A 57 4.06 -1.74 8.74
C LYS A 57 5.24 -2.59 9.26
N LYS A 58 4.98 -3.83 9.70
CA LYS A 58 6.01 -4.78 10.16
C LYS A 58 6.08 -6.01 9.26
N THR A 59 5.00 -6.77 9.22
CA THR A 59 4.92 -8.05 8.49
C THR A 59 3.94 -7.89 7.36
N GLU A 60 4.36 -8.19 6.14
CA GLU A 60 3.51 -8.19 4.94
C GLU A 60 3.02 -9.61 4.64
N ILE A 61 1.74 -9.72 4.27
CA ILE A 61 1.12 -10.96 3.79
C ILE A 61 0.55 -10.65 2.40
N THR A 62 1.15 -11.26 1.38
CA THR A 62 0.89 -10.95 -0.03
C THR A 62 -0.15 -11.89 -0.64
N LEU A 63 -0.92 -11.39 -1.62
CA LEU A 63 -1.90 -12.21 -2.33
C LEU A 63 -1.26 -13.33 -3.15
N VAL A 64 -0.07 -13.08 -3.70
CA VAL A 64 0.72 -14.04 -4.48
C VAL A 64 2.14 -14.07 -3.95
N GLU A 65 2.84 -15.18 -4.17
CA GLU A 65 4.24 -15.33 -3.82
C GLU A 65 5.09 -14.25 -4.52
N MET A 66 5.81 -13.48 -3.72
CA MET A 66 6.79 -12.52 -4.22
C MET A 66 8.18 -13.14 -4.10
N ASP A 67 9.02 -12.94 -5.12
CA ASP A 67 10.39 -13.44 -5.11
C ASP A 67 11.24 -12.55 -4.18
N THR A 68 11.19 -12.83 -2.87
CA THR A 68 12.00 -12.15 -1.87
C THR A 68 13.33 -12.89 -1.68
N SER A 69 14.34 -12.18 -1.15
CA SER A 69 15.55 -12.87 -0.71
C SER A 69 15.18 -13.93 0.35
N SER A 70 15.88 -15.06 0.33
CA SER A 70 15.66 -16.19 1.25
C SER A 70 15.88 -15.88 2.74
N GLU A 71 16.20 -14.62 3.08
CA GLU A 71 16.42 -14.13 4.43
C GLU A 71 15.16 -13.55 5.07
N VAL A 72 14.11 -13.31 4.27
CA VAL A 72 12.84 -12.72 4.73
C VAL A 72 11.74 -13.77 4.60
N ASP A 73 11.02 -14.00 5.69
CA ASP A 73 9.85 -14.88 5.68
C ASP A 73 8.78 -14.29 4.74
N SER A 74 8.36 -15.10 3.76
CA SER A 74 7.28 -14.76 2.83
C SER A 74 5.97 -15.38 3.32
N TYR A 75 4.95 -14.55 3.55
CA TYR A 75 3.61 -15.00 3.95
C TYR A 75 2.64 -14.79 2.78
N ILE A 76 2.00 -15.87 2.36
CA ILE A 76 1.02 -15.86 1.26
C ILE A 76 -0.38 -16.01 1.84
N MET A 77 -1.30 -15.15 1.41
CA MET A 77 -2.67 -15.13 1.93
C MET A 77 -3.38 -16.48 1.87
N GLU A 78 -3.14 -17.28 0.82
CA GLU A 78 -3.76 -18.60 0.61
C GLU A 78 -3.30 -19.64 1.64
N GLU A 79 -2.07 -19.55 2.12
CA GLU A 79 -1.45 -20.58 2.94
C GLU A 79 -1.39 -20.22 4.42
N THR A 80 -1.41 -18.92 4.75
CA THR A 80 -1.28 -18.42 6.12
C THR A 80 -2.65 -18.33 6.81
N PRO A 81 -2.90 -19.10 7.89
CA PRO A 81 -4.06 -18.94 8.76
C PRO A 81 -3.98 -17.65 9.58
N LEU A 82 -5.12 -17.09 9.96
CA LEU A 82 -5.16 -15.85 10.74
C LEU A 82 -4.48 -16.02 12.11
N GLU A 83 -4.73 -17.14 12.78
CA GLU A 83 -4.14 -17.42 14.11
C GLU A 83 -2.63 -17.64 14.11
N GLU A 84 -2.00 -17.82 12.96
CA GLU A 84 -0.54 -17.92 12.87
C GLU A 84 0.13 -16.58 13.19
N LEU A 85 -0.52 -15.47 12.84
CA LEU A 85 0.05 -14.13 12.99
C LEU A 85 -0.75 -13.22 13.93
N LEU A 86 -1.97 -13.60 14.29
CA LEU A 86 -2.88 -12.83 15.14
C LEU A 86 -3.19 -13.60 16.42
N GLU A 87 -2.71 -13.07 17.53
CA GLU A 87 -2.75 -13.69 18.86
C GLU A 87 -3.51 -12.84 19.89
N ASP A 88 -3.52 -11.51 19.72
CA ASP A 88 -3.98 -10.55 20.71
C ASP A 88 -5.13 -9.67 20.20
N GLU A 89 -6.06 -9.37 21.11
CA GLU A 89 -7.05 -8.32 20.87
C GLU A 89 -6.36 -6.95 20.70
N HIS A 90 -6.97 -6.10 19.88
CA HIS A 90 -6.50 -4.78 19.47
C HIS A 90 -5.28 -4.76 18.53
N GLN A 91 -4.80 -5.91 18.05
CA GLN A 91 -3.81 -5.94 16.97
C GLN A 91 -4.31 -5.15 15.75
N LYS A 92 -3.43 -4.32 15.20
CA LYS A 92 -3.69 -3.43 14.08
C LYS A 92 -3.19 -4.05 12.78
N LEU A 93 -4.01 -3.95 11.74
CA LEU A 93 -3.62 -4.35 10.40
C LEU A 93 -4.00 -3.29 9.38
N LEU A 94 -3.20 -3.15 8.34
CA LEU A 94 -3.59 -2.40 7.13
C LEU A 94 -3.91 -3.39 6.02
N PHE A 95 -5.04 -3.21 5.35
CA PHE A 95 -5.35 -3.90 4.11
C PHE A 95 -5.16 -2.93 2.95
N VAL A 96 -4.00 -3.00 2.30
CA VAL A 96 -3.68 -2.20 1.12
C VAL A 96 -4.38 -2.83 -0.08
N PHE A 97 -5.30 -2.09 -0.68
CA PHE A 97 -6.08 -2.53 -1.84
C PHE A 97 -5.71 -1.81 -3.13
N ASP A 98 -4.89 -0.75 -3.04
CA ASP A 98 -4.34 -0.03 -4.18
C ASP A 98 -2.90 0.38 -3.86
N TYR A 99 -1.93 -0.32 -4.46
CA TYR A 99 -0.51 -0.02 -4.30
C TYR A 99 -0.06 1.24 -5.04
N MET A 100 -0.76 1.64 -6.10
CA MET A 100 -0.35 2.77 -6.93
C MET A 100 -0.52 4.10 -6.18
N THR A 101 -1.57 4.17 -5.36
CA THR A 101 -1.93 5.37 -4.58
C THR A 101 -1.83 5.13 -3.08
N GLU A 102 -1.28 3.98 -2.67
CA GLU A 102 -1.07 3.54 -1.28
C GLU A 102 -2.33 3.53 -0.40
N ARG A 103 -3.51 3.30 -0.99
CA ARG A 103 -4.78 3.33 -0.29
C ARG A 103 -5.05 2.03 0.45
N ALA A 104 -5.55 2.16 1.68
CA ALA A 104 -5.73 1.03 2.58
C ALA A 104 -6.97 1.16 3.46
N PHE A 105 -7.47 0.02 3.91
CA PHE A 105 -8.37 -0.02 5.07
C PHE A 105 -7.58 -0.21 6.36
N PHE A 106 -8.00 0.52 7.39
CA PHE A 106 -7.48 0.42 8.74
C PHE A 106 -8.28 -0.64 9.50
N MET A 107 -7.61 -1.68 9.97
CA MET A 107 -8.24 -2.83 10.60
C MET A 107 -7.75 -3.01 12.04
N GLU A 108 -8.65 -3.46 12.91
CA GLU A 108 -8.35 -3.80 14.29
C GLU A 108 -9.05 -5.12 14.65
N LEU A 109 -8.31 -6.08 15.19
CA LEU A 109 -8.86 -7.31 15.76
C LEU A 109 -9.54 -6.97 17.10
N ARG A 110 -10.83 -6.67 17.07
CA ARG A 110 -11.57 -6.12 18.22
C ARG A 110 -11.89 -7.12 19.31
N GLU A 111 -12.07 -8.37 18.95
CA GLU A 111 -12.56 -9.40 19.86
C GLU A 111 -12.05 -10.76 19.38
N ILE A 112 -11.55 -11.56 20.31
CA ILE A 112 -11.26 -12.98 20.12
C ILE A 112 -12.22 -13.76 21.03
N VAL A 113 -13.09 -14.59 20.45
CA VAL A 113 -14.08 -15.37 21.23
C VAL A 113 -13.70 -16.85 21.21
N PRO A 114 -13.14 -17.39 22.31
CA PRO A 114 -12.79 -18.81 22.39
C PRO A 114 -14.03 -19.72 22.36
N GLY A 115 -13.88 -20.93 21.81
CA GLY A 115 -14.93 -21.95 21.80
C GLY A 115 -16.16 -21.60 20.95
N LYS A 116 -16.03 -20.60 20.07
CA LYS A 116 -16.97 -20.32 18.98
C LYS A 116 -16.20 -20.38 17.68
N ASP A 117 -16.83 -21.00 16.70
CA ASP A 117 -16.27 -21.20 15.37
C ASP A 117 -17.34 -20.83 14.33
N LEU A 118 -16.91 -20.54 13.12
CA LEU A 118 -17.80 -20.10 12.04
C LEU A 118 -17.39 -20.70 10.71
N ASP A 119 -18.31 -21.38 10.04
CA ASP A 119 -18.03 -22.08 8.78
C ASP A 119 -17.55 -21.16 7.64
N LYS A 120 -18.03 -19.90 7.62
CA LYS A 120 -17.70 -18.91 6.59
C LYS A 120 -17.63 -17.51 7.15
N PRO A 121 -16.76 -16.64 6.62
CA PRO A 121 -16.71 -15.25 7.04
C PRO A 121 -18.06 -14.54 6.87
N VAL A 122 -18.42 -13.68 7.81
CA VAL A 122 -19.67 -12.90 7.78
C VAL A 122 -19.38 -11.44 8.06
N CYS A 123 -19.82 -10.57 7.15
CA CYS A 123 -19.92 -9.13 7.43
C CYS A 123 -21.13 -8.87 8.34
N SER A 124 -20.87 -8.75 9.64
CA SER A 124 -21.90 -8.54 10.67
C SER A 124 -22.39 -7.09 10.77
N LYS A 125 -21.65 -6.14 10.21
CA LYS A 125 -22.02 -4.73 10.16
C LYS A 125 -21.46 -4.07 8.90
N SER A 126 -22.30 -3.29 8.23
CA SER A 126 -21.94 -2.52 7.03
C SER A 126 -22.59 -1.14 7.11
N ILE A 127 -21.76 -0.12 7.35
CA ILE A 127 -22.17 1.29 7.44
C ILE A 127 -21.32 2.11 6.48
N GLY A 128 -21.94 3.11 5.85
CA GLY A 128 -21.27 3.98 4.89
C GLY A 128 -20.99 3.29 3.56
N MET A 129 -20.74 4.11 2.55
CA MET A 129 -20.28 3.65 1.25
C MET A 129 -18.78 3.36 1.33
N PRO A 130 -18.28 2.28 0.71
CA PRO A 130 -16.84 2.08 0.60
C PRO A 130 -16.23 3.16 -0.30
N PRO A 131 -14.93 3.43 -0.15
CA PRO A 131 -14.18 4.20 -1.13
C PRO A 131 -14.24 3.53 -2.52
N ALA A 132 -13.78 4.21 -3.56
CA ALA A 132 -13.65 3.61 -4.89
C ALA A 132 -12.49 2.61 -4.90
N GLN A 133 -12.61 1.48 -5.58
CA GLN A 133 -11.53 0.49 -5.63
C GLN A 133 -10.29 1.02 -6.37
N VAL A 134 -10.50 1.55 -7.59
CA VAL A 134 -9.44 2.09 -8.44
C VAL A 134 -9.74 3.56 -8.68
N ILE A 135 -8.72 4.40 -8.54
CA ILE A 135 -8.73 5.81 -8.93
C ILE A 135 -7.67 5.98 -10.02
N SER A 136 -7.95 6.76 -11.06
CA SER A 136 -6.92 7.05 -12.07
C SER A 136 -5.81 7.92 -11.46
N PHE A 137 -4.60 7.81 -12.00
CA PHE A 137 -3.48 8.62 -11.54
C PHE A 137 -3.80 10.12 -11.63
N ASP A 138 -4.44 10.56 -12.72
CA ASP A 138 -4.88 11.95 -12.91
C ASP A 138 -5.88 12.42 -11.83
N GLU A 139 -6.81 11.54 -11.41
CA GLU A 139 -7.76 11.87 -10.33
C GLU A 139 -7.08 11.94 -8.96
N PHE A 140 -6.04 11.12 -8.73
CA PHE A 140 -5.25 11.15 -7.51
C PHE A 140 -4.39 12.42 -7.43
N GLU A 141 -3.68 12.79 -8.50
CA GLU A 141 -2.90 14.04 -8.55
C GLU A 141 -3.80 15.26 -8.37
N THR A 142 -4.98 15.28 -9.00
CA THR A 142 -5.93 16.40 -8.84
C THR A 142 -6.41 16.55 -7.39
N LYS A 143 -6.59 15.45 -6.65
CA LYS A 143 -6.95 15.50 -5.23
C LYS A 143 -5.77 15.96 -4.35
N ASN A 144 -4.56 15.51 -4.64
CA ASN A 144 -3.37 15.84 -3.85
C ASN A 144 -2.80 17.24 -4.15
N ASN A 145 -2.95 17.75 -5.38
CA ASN A 145 -2.59 19.12 -5.78
C ASN A 145 -3.47 20.20 -5.15
N SER A 146 -4.47 19.83 -4.34
CA SER A 146 -5.11 20.77 -3.41
C SER A 146 -4.21 21.17 -2.24
N THR A 147 -3.05 20.51 -2.07
CA THR A 147 -1.96 20.95 -1.19
C THR A 147 -0.91 21.66 -2.05
N GLU A 148 -0.77 22.96 -1.85
CA GLU A 148 0.13 23.89 -2.56
C GLU A 148 1.59 23.40 -2.65
N ILE A 149 1.93 22.59 -3.64
CA ILE A 149 3.29 22.48 -4.16
C ILE A 149 3.22 22.96 -5.60
N GLY A 150 3.55 24.24 -5.78
CA GLY A 150 3.47 24.90 -7.07
C GLY A 150 4.27 24.16 -8.14
N GLU A 151 3.73 24.14 -9.35
CA GLU A 151 4.39 23.72 -10.58
C GLU A 151 5.75 24.43 -10.81
N ASP A 152 6.03 25.51 -10.06
CA ASP A 152 7.29 26.24 -10.04
C ASP A 152 8.50 25.46 -9.47
N PHE A 153 8.32 24.28 -8.86
CA PHE A 153 9.43 23.47 -8.34
C PHE A 153 10.18 22.70 -9.44
N TYR A 154 9.47 22.29 -10.49
CA TYR A 154 10.09 21.71 -11.68
C TYR A 154 10.38 22.84 -12.66
N GLY A 155 11.47 23.56 -12.36
CA GLY A 155 11.93 24.76 -13.05
C GLY A 155 11.67 24.76 -14.54
N ASP A 156 10.63 25.50 -14.93
CA ASP A 156 10.41 26.04 -16.28
C ASP A 156 11.29 27.28 -16.54
N SER A 157 12.38 27.42 -15.77
CA SER A 157 13.47 28.32 -16.10
C SER A 157 14.22 27.72 -17.27
N GLU A 158 13.91 28.19 -18.48
CA GLU A 158 14.80 28.13 -19.63
C GLU A 158 16.24 28.30 -19.13
N TYR A 159 17.11 27.33 -19.45
CA TYR A 159 18.52 27.38 -19.08
C TYR A 159 19.14 28.69 -19.57
N ASP A 160 19.33 29.65 -18.66
CA ASP A 160 19.99 30.92 -18.98
C ASP A 160 21.50 30.68 -18.99
N ILE A 161 22.05 30.52 -20.19
CA ILE A 161 23.48 30.26 -20.40
C ILE A 161 24.34 31.43 -19.94
N ASP A 162 23.74 32.60 -19.68
CA ASP A 162 24.41 33.81 -19.20
C ASP A 162 24.63 33.82 -17.67
N GLU A 163 23.94 32.96 -16.89
CA GLU A 163 24.21 32.75 -15.44
C GLU A 163 25.35 31.76 -15.17
N LEU A 164 25.89 31.13 -16.22
CA LEU A 164 27.02 30.20 -16.10
C LEU A 164 28.32 31.00 -15.91
N ASP A 165 28.59 31.40 -14.67
CA ASP A 165 29.77 32.20 -14.33
C ASP A 165 31.05 31.45 -14.73
N LYS A 166 31.85 32.11 -15.57
CA LYS A 166 33.08 31.59 -16.16
C LYS A 166 34.13 31.26 -15.09
N GLU A 167 34.00 31.81 -13.88
CA GLU A 167 34.88 31.55 -12.74
C GLU A 167 34.81 30.09 -12.25
N GLY A 168 33.68 29.39 -12.46
CA GLY A 168 33.55 27.97 -12.08
C GLY A 168 34.32 26.99 -12.99
N PHE A 169 34.79 27.48 -14.15
CA PHE A 169 35.46 26.67 -15.18
C PHE A 169 36.96 27.00 -15.34
N GLU A 170 37.55 27.87 -14.50
CA GLU A 170 38.98 28.24 -14.58
C GLU A 170 39.96 27.09 -14.28
N GLY A 171 39.45 25.93 -13.81
CA GLY A 171 40.23 24.72 -13.57
C GLY A 171 40.31 23.73 -14.74
N LEU A 172 39.50 23.92 -15.80
CA LEU A 172 39.57 23.09 -17.01
C LEU A 172 40.39 23.84 -18.05
N GLY A 173 41.69 23.52 -18.09
CA GLY A 173 42.62 24.12 -19.04
C GLY A 173 42.07 24.07 -20.47
N GLU A 174 42.14 25.21 -21.16
CA GLU A 174 41.89 25.35 -22.60
C GLU A 174 42.96 24.56 -23.38
N GLY A 175 42.77 23.25 -23.44
CA GLY A 175 43.37 22.37 -24.44
C GLY A 175 42.23 21.73 -25.22
N PRO A 176 42.40 21.42 -26.52
CA PRO A 176 41.39 20.66 -27.24
C PRO A 176 41.12 19.36 -26.46
N MET A 177 39.86 19.16 -26.04
CA MET A 177 39.40 17.85 -25.60
C MET A 177 39.53 16.93 -26.81
N ASP A 178 40.57 16.12 -26.85
CA ASP A 178 40.58 14.93 -27.68
C ASP A 178 39.43 14.06 -27.18
N ASN A 179 38.34 14.04 -27.95
CA ASN A 179 37.20 13.18 -27.71
C ASN A 179 37.67 11.72 -27.87
N PRO A 180 37.79 10.89 -26.81
CA PRO A 180 38.41 9.57 -26.90
C PRO A 180 37.59 8.54 -27.68
N TYR A 181 36.47 8.97 -28.26
CA TYR A 181 35.49 8.15 -28.95
C TYR A 181 35.20 8.61 -30.38
N ASP A 182 35.94 9.58 -30.91
CA ASP A 182 35.84 9.96 -32.33
C ASP A 182 36.74 9.07 -33.20
N ASP A 183 36.49 7.76 -33.15
CA ASP A 183 36.93 6.83 -34.18
C ASP A 183 35.90 6.91 -35.33
N GLU A 184 36.05 7.92 -36.19
CA GLU A 184 35.42 7.92 -37.52
C GLU A 184 35.97 6.74 -38.33
N LYS A 185 35.23 5.65 -38.27
CA LYS A 185 35.27 4.58 -39.26
C LYS A 185 34.81 5.17 -40.60
N PHE A 186 35.74 5.55 -41.47
CA PHE A 186 35.88 5.14 -42.89
C PHE A 186 36.99 5.91 -43.62
#